data_AF-A0A8J2J397-F1
#
_entry.id   AF-A0A8J2J397-F1
#
_cell.length_a   1.000
_cell.length_b   1.000
_cell.length_c   1.000
_cell.angle_alpha   90.00
_cell.angle_beta   90.00
_cell.angle_gamma   90.00
#
_symmetry.space_group_name_H-M   'P 1'
#
loop_
_entity.id
_entity.type
_entity.pdbx_description
1 polymer ?
#
loop_
_entity_poly.entity_id
_entity_poly.type
_entity_poly.pdbx_seq_one_letter_code
_entity_poly.pdbx_strand_id
1 'polypeptide(L)'
;MVPSWVLLLSLSLITPTLAKDECQPETWRMAAHVSTGSINCRMSEVSGPKVDAKTCATLAKKWDITVEKLYELNPRLEDSCENVRPKIRYCVDGFVEPLRAYDGMCGPQNKNATCVGTDKQCCNKKTWTCGDTE
;
A
#
# COMPACT_ATOMS: atom_id res chain seq x y z
N MET A 1 9.34 -8.13 -68.52
CA MET A 1 10.35 -7.20 -67.97
C MET A 1 9.63 -6.20 -67.08
N VAL A 2 9.70 -6.40 -65.76
CA VAL A 2 9.41 -5.42 -64.69
C VAL A 2 10.41 -5.77 -63.58
N PRO A 3 11.26 -4.85 -63.10
CA PRO A 3 12.30 -5.19 -62.14
C PRO A 3 11.69 -5.16 -60.74
N SER A 4 11.54 -6.31 -60.09
CA SER A 4 10.88 -6.41 -58.78
C SER A 4 11.90 -6.56 -57.66
N TRP A 5 12.83 -5.62 -57.55
CA TRP A 5 13.71 -5.46 -56.39
C TRP A 5 13.08 -4.49 -55.40
N VAL A 6 11.97 -4.88 -54.79
CA VAL A 6 11.41 -4.17 -53.62
C VAL A 6 10.98 -5.21 -52.60
N LEU A 7 11.96 -5.84 -51.95
CA LEU A 7 11.77 -6.51 -50.67
C LEU A 7 12.25 -5.55 -49.58
N LEU A 8 11.49 -4.48 -49.38
CA LEU A 8 11.53 -3.73 -48.13
C LEU A 8 10.70 -4.54 -47.13
N LEU A 9 11.37 -5.39 -46.35
CA LEU A 9 10.81 -5.92 -45.11
C LEU A 9 10.54 -4.72 -44.20
N SER A 10 9.30 -4.25 -44.20
CA SER A 10 8.80 -3.30 -43.23
C SER A 10 8.87 -3.96 -41.86
N LEU A 11 9.94 -3.72 -41.11
CA LEU A 11 9.90 -3.83 -39.66
C LEU A 11 8.89 -2.78 -39.17
N SER A 12 7.62 -3.17 -39.09
CA SER A 12 6.71 -2.50 -38.18
C SER A 12 7.32 -2.64 -36.80
N LEU A 13 7.83 -1.53 -36.28
CA LEU A 13 8.05 -1.38 -34.85
C LEU A 13 6.70 -1.66 -34.20
N ILE A 14 6.52 -2.86 -33.65
CA ILE A 14 5.45 -3.13 -32.70
C ILE A 14 5.84 -2.28 -31.49
N THR A 15 5.44 -1.01 -31.49
CA THR A 15 5.38 -0.26 -30.25
C THR A 15 4.45 -1.07 -29.36
N PRO A 16 4.89 -1.55 -28.19
CA PRO A 16 3.94 -2.15 -27.26
C PRO A 16 2.90 -1.07 -26.98
N THR A 17 1.70 -1.29 -27.50
CA THR A 17 0.53 -0.51 -27.08
C THR A 17 0.32 -0.90 -25.64
N LEU A 18 0.78 -0.03 -24.73
CA LEU A 18 0.42 -0.11 -23.32
C LEU A 18 -1.11 -0.09 -23.27
N ALA A 19 -1.70 -1.26 -23.06
CA ALA A 19 -3.14 -1.39 -22.93
C ALA A 19 -3.56 -0.49 -21.77
N LYS A 20 -4.53 0.40 -22.02
CA LYS A 20 -5.08 1.32 -21.00
C LYS A 20 -5.87 0.56 -19.92
N ASP A 21 -5.96 -0.76 -20.05
CA ASP A 21 -6.90 -1.63 -19.35
C ASP A 21 -6.18 -2.59 -18.37
N GLU A 22 -4.85 -2.52 -18.28
CA GLU A 22 -4.10 -3.25 -17.26
C GLU A 22 -4.21 -2.52 -15.92
N CYS A 23 -5.14 -2.98 -15.08
CA CYS A 23 -4.99 -2.85 -13.64
C CYS A 23 -3.65 -3.50 -13.24
N GLN A 24 -2.62 -2.68 -13.06
CA GLN A 24 -1.33 -2.98 -12.42
C GLN A 24 -0.10 -3.23 -13.31
N PRO A 25 0.42 -2.22 -14.06
CA PRO A 25 1.79 -2.26 -14.54
C PRO A 25 2.84 -2.58 -13.47
N GLU A 26 3.76 -3.47 -13.80
CA GLU A 26 4.95 -3.86 -13.01
C GLU A 26 5.72 -2.67 -12.43
N THR A 27 5.67 -1.51 -13.09
CA THR A 27 6.31 -0.26 -12.65
C THR A 27 5.78 0.29 -11.33
N TRP A 28 4.66 -0.20 -10.82
CA TRP A 28 4.09 0.22 -9.52
C TRP A 28 4.64 -0.59 -8.35
N ARG A 29 5.21 -1.77 -8.60
CA ARG A 29 5.87 -2.59 -7.55
C ARG A 29 6.94 -1.80 -6.80
N MET A 30 7.48 -0.75 -7.41
CA MET A 30 8.57 0.05 -6.83
C MET A 30 8.16 1.44 -6.34
N ALA A 31 6.98 1.95 -6.72
CA ALA A 31 6.62 3.35 -6.42
C ALA A 31 6.11 3.58 -4.98
N ALA A 32 5.74 2.52 -4.25
CA ALA A 32 5.25 2.65 -2.88
C ALA A 32 5.47 1.36 -2.06
N HIS A 33 6.70 0.85 -1.98
CA HIS A 33 6.98 -0.17 -0.98
C HIS A 33 6.96 0.49 0.40
N VAL A 34 5.77 0.64 0.98
CA VAL A 34 5.59 0.94 2.41
C VAL A 34 6.45 -0.08 3.15
N SER A 35 7.41 0.39 3.94
CA SER A 35 8.33 -0.50 4.64
C SER A 35 7.56 -1.30 5.68
N THR A 36 7.90 -2.57 5.86
CA THR A 36 7.36 -3.37 6.97
C THR A 36 7.51 -2.62 8.29
N GLY A 37 6.45 -2.61 9.10
CA GLY A 37 6.38 -1.90 10.37
C GLY A 37 6.03 -0.41 10.25
N SER A 38 6.04 0.18 9.05
CA SER A 38 5.58 1.56 8.85
C SER A 38 4.06 1.62 8.67
N ILE A 39 3.48 2.81 8.86
CA ILE A 39 2.03 2.99 8.70
C ILE A 39 1.67 3.06 7.22
N ASN A 40 0.91 2.07 6.75
CA ASN A 40 0.20 2.12 5.49
C ASN A 40 -1.08 2.94 5.68
N CYS A 41 -0.99 4.24 5.41
CA CYS A 41 -2.12 5.14 5.55
C CYS A 41 -3.03 5.11 4.33
N ARG A 42 -4.31 4.76 4.53
CA ARG A 42 -5.33 4.68 3.48
C ARG A 42 -6.18 5.94 3.40
N MET A 43 -6.46 6.57 4.54
CA MET A 43 -7.18 7.83 4.62
C MET A 43 -6.51 8.79 5.59
N SER A 44 -6.48 10.07 5.23
CA SER A 44 -5.95 11.13 6.10
C SER A 44 -6.88 12.33 6.17
N GLU A 45 -6.89 12.99 7.33
CA GLU A 45 -7.56 14.26 7.56
C GLU A 45 -6.51 15.34 7.79
N VAL A 46 -6.71 16.52 7.20
CA VAL A 46 -5.86 17.69 7.47
C VAL A 46 -6.41 18.40 8.71
N SER A 47 -5.56 18.59 9.73
CA SER A 47 -5.96 19.35 10.92
C SER A 47 -6.29 20.80 10.58
N GLY A 48 -7.20 21.39 11.35
CA GLY A 48 -7.59 22.79 11.18
C GLY A 48 -6.44 23.78 11.46
N PRO A 49 -6.69 25.09 11.24
CA PRO A 49 -5.70 26.14 11.49
C PRO A 49 -5.44 26.38 12.99
N LYS A 50 -6.35 25.93 13.86
CA LYS A 50 -6.20 25.96 15.32
C LYS A 50 -6.26 24.52 15.81
N VAL A 51 -5.32 24.16 16.66
CA VAL A 51 -5.25 22.84 17.31
C VAL A 51 -5.02 23.02 18.79
N ASP A 52 -5.51 22.06 19.56
CA ASP A 52 -5.43 22.00 21.02
C ASP A 52 -5.50 20.53 21.47
N ALA A 53 -5.44 20.29 22.78
CA ALA A 53 -5.51 18.95 23.36
C ALA A 53 -6.80 18.17 23.01
N LYS A 54 -7.88 18.83 22.56
CA LYS A 54 -9.13 18.18 22.15
C LYS A 54 -9.16 17.83 20.66
N THR A 55 -8.15 18.26 19.90
CA THR A 55 -8.11 18.04 18.44
C THR A 55 -8.07 16.55 18.10
N CYS A 56 -7.25 15.76 18.80
CA CYS A 56 -7.17 14.32 18.58
C CYS A 56 -8.50 13.61 18.89
N ALA A 57 -9.15 13.95 20.01
CA ALA A 57 -10.47 13.41 20.35
C ALA A 57 -11.53 13.80 19.30
N THR A 58 -11.44 15.01 18.75
CA THR A 58 -12.35 15.48 17.69
C THR A 58 -12.13 14.72 16.39
N LEU A 59 -10.88 14.51 15.99
CA LEU A 59 -10.52 13.71 14.81
C LEU A 59 -10.98 12.26 14.96
N ALA A 60 -10.68 11.65 16.11
CA ALA A 60 -11.05 10.28 16.43
C ALA A 60 -12.57 10.10 16.36
N LYS A 61 -13.33 11.00 17.00
CA LYS A 61 -14.80 11.00 16.93
C LYS A 61 -15.34 11.20 15.51
N LYS A 62 -14.74 12.09 14.72
CA LYS A 62 -15.18 12.37 13.33
C LYS A 62 -15.09 11.12 12.46
N TRP A 63 -14.05 10.32 12.66
CA TRP A 63 -13.76 9.12 11.87
C TRP A 63 -14.17 7.81 12.54
N ASP A 64 -14.89 7.90 13.66
CA ASP A 64 -15.37 6.76 14.45
C ASP A 64 -14.26 5.77 14.85
N ILE A 65 -13.11 6.31 15.27
CA ILE A 65 -11.98 5.55 15.81
C ILE A 65 -11.71 5.96 17.26
N THR A 66 -10.95 5.13 17.98
CA THR A 66 -10.46 5.51 19.32
C THR A 66 -9.26 6.46 19.22
N VAL A 67 -8.98 7.19 20.31
CA VAL A 67 -7.80 8.08 20.37
C VAL A 67 -6.52 7.25 20.35
N GLU A 68 -6.53 6.08 20.99
CA GLU A 68 -5.43 5.12 20.97
C GLU A 68 -5.15 4.67 19.53
N LYS A 69 -6.19 4.37 18.75
CA LYS A 69 -6.03 4.02 17.34
C LYS A 69 -5.44 5.16 16.52
N LEU A 70 -5.86 6.40 16.80
CA LEU A 70 -5.29 7.58 16.15
C LEU A 70 -3.79 7.71 16.47
N TYR A 71 -3.35 7.42 17.70
CA TYR A 71 -1.93 7.43 18.07
C TYR A 71 -1.14 6.32 17.37
N GLU A 72 -1.67 5.09 17.31
CA GLU A 72 -1.06 3.99 16.54
C GLU A 72 -0.81 4.37 15.08
N LEU A 73 -1.80 5.01 14.45
CA LEU A 73 -1.71 5.43 13.05
C LEU A 73 -0.83 6.68 12.84
N ASN A 74 -0.48 7.39 13.92
CA ASN A 74 0.32 8.59 13.88
C ASN A 74 1.41 8.59 14.96
N PRO A 75 2.46 7.74 14.85
CA PRO A 75 3.49 7.60 15.89
C PRO A 75 4.22 8.90 16.26
N ARG A 76 4.17 9.92 15.39
CA ARG A 76 4.70 11.27 15.65
C ARG A 76 3.97 12.04 16.75
N LEU A 77 2.80 11.55 17.18
CA LEU A 77 2.08 12.08 18.33
C LEU A 77 2.68 11.58 19.66
N GLU A 78 3.43 10.47 19.65
CA GLU A 78 4.07 9.91 20.85
C GLU A 78 3.06 9.64 21.98
N ASP A 79 1.93 9.01 21.62
CA ASP A 79 0.80 8.71 22.52
C ASP A 79 0.21 9.93 23.25
N SER A 80 0.46 11.13 22.72
CA SER A 80 0.03 12.39 23.28
C SER A 80 -0.51 13.34 22.22
N CYS A 81 -1.60 14.03 22.53
CA CYS A 81 -2.12 15.09 21.65
C CYS A 81 -1.35 16.43 21.81
N GLU A 82 -0.35 16.51 22.69
CA GLU A 82 0.45 17.73 22.86
C GLU A 82 1.30 18.05 21.60
N ASN A 83 1.67 17.02 20.85
CA ASN A 83 2.45 17.14 19.61
C ASN A 83 1.59 17.43 18.36
N VAL A 84 0.29 17.70 18.54
CA VAL A 84 -0.60 18.02 17.43
C VAL A 84 -0.19 19.34 16.77
N ARG A 85 -0.17 19.37 15.44
CA ARG A 85 0.20 20.55 14.64
C ARG A 85 -0.96 20.94 13.73
N PRO A 86 -1.17 22.25 13.49
CA PRO A 86 -2.19 22.72 12.58
C PRO A 86 -1.79 22.48 11.12
N LYS A 87 -2.78 22.33 10.24
CA LYS A 87 -2.63 22.23 8.77
C LYS A 87 -1.71 21.09 8.29
N ILE A 88 -1.61 19.99 9.03
CA ILE A 88 -0.91 18.78 8.58
C ILE A 88 -1.86 17.58 8.52
N ARG A 89 -1.46 16.55 7.77
CA ARG A 89 -2.24 15.32 7.62
C ARG A 89 -2.01 14.40 8.81
N TYR A 90 -3.11 13.88 9.35
CA TYR A 90 -3.14 12.78 10.29
C TYR A 90 -3.83 11.59 9.64
N CYS A 91 -3.24 10.41 9.78
CA CYS A 91 -3.84 9.17 9.30
C CYS A 91 -5.02 8.78 10.19
N VAL A 92 -6.16 8.48 9.57
CA VAL A 92 -7.42 8.17 10.26
C VAL A 92 -7.99 6.81 9.84
N ASP A 93 -7.46 6.23 8.76
CA ASP A 93 -7.66 4.85 8.38
C ASP A 93 -6.36 4.30 7.79
N GLY A 94 -5.98 3.10 8.22
CA GLY A 94 -4.71 2.49 7.87
C GLY A 94 -4.34 1.34 8.80
N PHE A 95 -3.15 0.80 8.58
CA PHE A 95 -2.62 -0.31 9.36
C PHE A 95 -1.10 -0.30 9.33
N VAL A 96 -0.48 -1.01 10.28
CA VAL A 96 0.96 -1.25 10.26
C VAL A 96 1.24 -2.24 9.14
N GLU A 97 2.09 -1.84 8.19
CA GLU A 97 2.43 -2.66 7.04
C GLU A 97 3.10 -3.97 7.48
N PRO A 98 2.50 -5.13 7.21
CA PRO A 98 3.11 -6.40 7.57
C PRO A 98 4.26 -6.74 6.63
N LEU A 99 5.05 -7.75 6.99
CA LEU A 99 5.97 -8.36 6.05
C LEU A 99 5.16 -9.12 5.00
N ARG A 100 5.26 -8.77 3.72
CA ARG A 100 4.54 -9.49 2.65
C ARG A 100 5.38 -10.65 2.11
N ALA A 101 4.72 -11.78 1.93
CA ALA A 101 5.28 -13.02 1.38
C ALA A 101 5.35 -12.97 -0.16
N TYR A 102 6.13 -12.05 -0.72
CA TYR A 102 6.27 -11.93 -2.19
C TYR A 102 6.96 -13.16 -2.82
N ASP A 103 7.68 -13.95 -2.02
CA ASP A 103 8.26 -15.24 -2.40
C ASP A 103 7.27 -16.41 -2.23
N GLY A 104 6.03 -16.13 -1.80
CA GLY A 104 4.99 -17.10 -1.55
C GLY A 104 5.12 -17.86 -0.23
N MET A 105 6.09 -17.53 0.64
CA MET A 105 6.33 -18.22 1.91
C MET A 105 5.81 -17.40 3.09
N CYS A 106 4.88 -17.97 3.86
CA CYS A 106 4.10 -17.23 4.86
C CYS A 106 4.11 -17.88 6.25
N GLY A 107 3.62 -17.14 7.24
CA GLY A 107 3.42 -17.63 8.61
C GLY A 107 4.68 -17.63 9.49
N PRO A 108 4.63 -18.28 10.66
CA PRO A 108 5.65 -18.18 11.70
C PRO A 108 7.04 -18.66 11.30
N GLN A 109 7.11 -19.66 10.41
CA GLN A 109 8.38 -20.15 9.89
C GLN A 109 9.08 -19.13 8.96
N ASN A 110 8.31 -18.18 8.45
CA ASN A 110 8.75 -17.18 7.47
C ASN A 110 8.64 -15.76 8.05
N LYS A 111 9.13 -15.57 9.29
CA LYS A 111 9.15 -14.26 9.99
C LYS A 111 7.76 -13.62 10.12
N ASN A 112 6.71 -14.44 10.25
CA ASN A 112 5.31 -14.00 10.25
C ASN A 112 4.90 -13.24 8.98
N ALA A 113 5.51 -13.56 7.83
CA ALA A 113 5.11 -12.98 6.56
C ALA A 113 3.66 -13.33 6.23
N THR A 114 2.92 -12.37 5.65
CA THR A 114 1.52 -12.52 5.24
C THR A 114 1.39 -12.50 3.73
N CYS A 115 0.41 -13.25 3.23
CA CYS A 115 0.06 -13.30 1.82
C CYS A 115 -0.85 -12.14 1.40
N VAL A 116 -1.38 -11.37 2.37
CA VAL A 116 -2.28 -10.23 2.13
C VAL A 116 -1.62 -9.22 1.21
N GLY A 117 -2.31 -8.87 0.13
CA GLY A 117 -1.84 -7.92 -0.87
C GLY A 117 -0.84 -8.48 -1.90
N THR A 118 -0.75 -9.81 -2.04
CA THR A 118 -0.04 -10.51 -3.14
C THR A 118 -1.04 -11.18 -4.10
N ASP A 119 -0.60 -11.93 -5.11
CA ASP A 119 -1.51 -12.62 -6.04
C ASP A 119 -2.35 -13.72 -5.35
N LYS A 120 -1.88 -14.25 -4.22
CA LYS A 120 -2.54 -15.29 -3.43
C LYS A 120 -2.74 -14.76 -2.02
N GLN A 121 -3.98 -14.66 -1.54
CA GLN A 121 -4.27 -13.91 -0.30
C GLN A 121 -4.22 -14.76 0.97
N CYS A 122 -4.40 -16.07 0.86
CA CYS A 122 -4.48 -16.98 2.02
C CYS A 122 -3.11 -17.60 2.32
N CYS A 123 -2.80 -17.77 3.60
CA CYS A 123 -1.62 -18.50 4.04
C CYS A 123 -2.01 -19.90 4.51
N ASN A 124 -1.51 -20.94 3.82
CA ASN A 124 -1.83 -22.30 4.21
C ASN A 124 -1.04 -22.75 5.45
N LYS A 125 -1.71 -23.16 6.52
CA LYS A 125 -1.03 -23.51 7.79
C LYS A 125 -0.24 -24.83 7.77
N LYS A 126 -0.49 -25.70 6.78
CA LYS A 126 0.21 -27.00 6.65
C LYS A 126 1.47 -26.85 5.82
N THR A 127 1.41 -26.10 4.73
CA THR A 127 2.52 -25.95 3.78
C THR A 127 3.31 -24.66 3.99
N TRP A 128 2.78 -23.69 4.74
CA TRP A 128 3.35 -22.36 4.93
C TRP A 128 3.57 -21.59 3.62
N THR A 129 2.69 -21.83 2.66
CA THR A 129 2.71 -21.20 1.34
C THR A 129 1.45 -20.40 1.09
N CYS A 130 1.58 -19.33 0.32
CA CYS A 130 0.44 -18.54 -0.15
C CYS A 130 -0.38 -19.33 -1.17
N GLY A 131 -1.71 -19.25 -1.06
CA GLY A 131 -2.67 -19.88 -1.96
C GLY A 131 -4.02 -19.18 -1.92
N ASP A 132 -5.00 -19.76 -2.62
CA ASP A 132 -6.39 -19.27 -2.60
C ASP A 132 -7.20 -19.89 -1.44
N THR A 133 -6.61 -20.83 -0.71
CA THR A 133 -7.24 -21.57 0.38
C THR A 133 -6.30 -21.71 1.58
N GLU A 134 -6.85 -21.64 2.79
CA GLU A 134 -6.13 -21.77 4.07
C GLU A 134 -5.65 -23.20 4.41
#